data_AF-A0A2P4Q2T9-F1
#
_entry.id   AF-A0A2P4Q2T9-F1
#
_cell.length_a   1.000
_cell.length_b   1.000
_cell.length_c   1.000
_cell.angle_alpha   90.00
_cell.angle_beta   90.00
_cell.angle_gamma   90.00
#
_symmetry.space_group_name_H-M   'P 1'
#
loop_
_entity.id
_entity.type
_entity.pdbx_description
1 polymer ?
#
loop_
_entity_poly.entity_id
_entity_poly.type
_entity_poly.pdbx_seq_one_letter_code
_entity_poly.pdbx_strand_id
1 'polypeptide(L)'
;MDEILHIGSLQLLLEKFSDCLENFGFGLMSDECDGPRRQLFKLIMKYCTKIKYFDSGIPDDINIYLFIKNNQHSINYLTIEIDFHDDCAGLSSSVLQNLGQVLPSKLEYLCLTLLFNISDLEIFLKNSQNTFIKKLIIGHIMQIKDENILLYIKEYIMKKEKVKYLAI
;
A
#
# COMPACT_ATOMS: atom_id res chain seq x y z
N MET A 1 -27.69 -15.54 -1.54
CA MET A 1 -27.43 -16.53 -2.62
C MET A 1 -26.63 -15.89 -3.75
N ASP A 2 -26.82 -14.60 -4.02
CA ASP A 2 -26.07 -13.86 -5.06
C ASP A 2 -24.56 -13.69 -4.77
N GLU A 3 -24.14 -13.39 -3.53
CA GLU A 3 -22.71 -13.23 -3.21
C GLU A 3 -21.87 -14.49 -3.47
N ILE A 4 -22.45 -15.69 -3.22
CA ILE A 4 -21.78 -16.98 -3.44
C ILE A 4 -21.56 -17.22 -4.95
N LEU A 5 -22.50 -16.80 -5.80
CA LEU A 5 -22.41 -16.92 -7.26
C LEU A 5 -21.34 -15.98 -7.85
N HIS A 6 -21.10 -14.83 -7.22
CA HIS A 6 -20.06 -13.89 -7.63
C HIS A 6 -18.64 -14.41 -7.33
N ILE A 7 -18.44 -15.08 -6.19
CA ILE A 7 -17.11 -15.61 -5.79
C ILE A 7 -16.68 -16.77 -6.70
N GLY A 8 -17.58 -17.70 -7.01
CA GLY A 8 -17.25 -18.85 -7.87
C GLY A 8 -16.85 -18.42 -9.28
N SER A 9 -17.54 -17.44 -9.86
CA SER A 9 -17.22 -16.90 -11.18
C SER A 9 -15.87 -16.18 -11.20
N LEU A 10 -15.53 -15.46 -10.12
CA LEU A 10 -14.26 -14.76 -9.98
C LEU A 10 -13.08 -15.74 -9.80
N GLN A 11 -13.29 -16.83 -9.04
CA GLN A 11 -12.27 -17.87 -8.93
C GLN A 11 -11.94 -18.48 -10.30
N LEU A 12 -12.95 -18.84 -11.10
CA LEU A 12 -12.74 -19.37 -12.45
C LEU A 12 -12.01 -18.39 -13.36
N LEU A 13 -12.29 -17.09 -13.24
CA LEU A 13 -11.57 -16.04 -13.96
C LEU A 13 -10.10 -16.02 -13.56
N LEU A 14 -9.81 -16.02 -12.26
CA LEU A 14 -8.43 -16.02 -11.77
C LEU A 14 -7.68 -17.29 -12.16
N GLU A 15 -8.30 -18.47 -12.10
CA GLU A 15 -7.70 -19.72 -12.55
C GLU A 15 -7.29 -19.71 -14.03
N LYS A 16 -8.02 -18.95 -14.87
CA LYS A 16 -7.75 -18.88 -16.30
C LYS A 16 -6.80 -17.75 -16.70
N PHE A 17 -6.78 -16.65 -15.94
CA PHE A 17 -6.10 -15.42 -16.33
C PHE A 17 -5.05 -14.92 -15.33
N SER A 18 -4.81 -15.61 -14.22
CA SER A 18 -3.89 -15.14 -13.18
C SER A 18 -2.46 -14.90 -13.69
N ASP A 19 -2.02 -15.71 -14.66
CA ASP A 19 -0.70 -15.58 -15.28
C ASP A 19 -0.53 -14.30 -16.10
N CYS A 20 -1.63 -13.65 -16.48
CA CYS A 20 -1.67 -12.40 -17.23
C CYS A 20 -2.00 -11.20 -16.35
N LEU A 21 -2.39 -11.41 -15.09
CA LEU A 21 -2.77 -10.33 -14.19
C LEU A 21 -1.52 -9.71 -13.57
N GLU A 22 -1.20 -8.49 -14.00
CA GLU A 22 -0.06 -7.72 -13.49
C GLU A 22 -0.46 -6.53 -12.62
N ASN A 23 -1.74 -6.13 -12.64
CA ASN A 23 -2.22 -4.95 -11.92
C ASN A 23 -3.45 -5.33 -11.12
N PHE A 24 -3.46 -5.02 -9.83
CA PHE A 24 -4.59 -5.27 -8.95
C PHE A 24 -4.76 -4.11 -7.96
N GLY A 25 -6.01 -3.70 -7.73
CA GLY A 25 -6.33 -2.59 -6.84
C GLY A 25 -7.71 -2.71 -6.26
N PHE A 26 -7.87 -2.36 -4.98
CA PHE A 26 -9.20 -2.22 -4.38
C PHE A 26 -9.78 -0.82 -4.56
N GLY A 27 -8.94 0.22 -4.65
CA GLY A 27 -9.38 1.61 -4.58
C GLY A 27 -10.03 1.94 -3.22
N LEU A 28 -10.66 3.11 -3.15
CA LEU A 28 -11.37 3.59 -1.95
C LEU A 28 -12.76 2.96 -1.87
N MET A 29 -12.84 1.70 -1.44
CA MET A 29 -14.10 0.98 -1.21
C MET A 29 -14.63 1.26 0.20
N SER A 30 -15.94 1.38 0.37
CA SER A 30 -16.59 1.59 1.67
C SER A 30 -16.42 0.39 2.62
N ASP A 31 -16.42 0.66 3.93
CA ASP A 31 -16.26 -0.33 5.01
C ASP A 31 -17.27 -1.49 4.96
N GLU A 32 -18.45 -1.28 4.36
CA GLU A 32 -19.48 -2.32 4.15
C GLU A 32 -18.99 -3.52 3.31
N CYS A 33 -17.85 -3.40 2.64
CA CYS A 33 -17.28 -4.44 1.76
C CYS A 33 -16.18 -5.30 2.40
N ASP A 34 -15.96 -5.25 3.71
CA ASP A 34 -14.86 -5.97 4.38
C ASP A 34 -14.86 -7.49 4.18
N GLY A 35 -16.03 -8.12 4.23
CA GLY A 35 -16.16 -9.57 4.03
C GLY A 35 -15.75 -10.01 2.61
N PRO A 36 -16.42 -9.49 1.56
CA PRO A 36 -16.07 -9.78 0.16
C PRO A 36 -14.63 -9.41 -0.19
N ARG A 37 -14.13 -8.29 0.32
CA ARG A 37 -12.76 -7.83 0.11
C ARG A 37 -11.72 -8.83 0.61
N ARG A 38 -11.89 -9.32 1.85
CA ARG A 38 -11.01 -10.35 2.43
C ARG A 38 -11.04 -11.66 1.65
N GLN A 39 -12.19 -12.06 1.13
CA GLN A 39 -12.32 -13.28 0.32
C GLN A 39 -11.65 -13.12 -1.05
N LEU A 40 -11.86 -11.99 -1.73
CA LEU A 40 -11.17 -11.66 -2.97
C LEU A 40 -9.66 -11.65 -2.77
N PHE A 41 -9.19 -11.05 -1.68
CA PHE A 41 -7.77 -10.99 -1.38
C PHE A 41 -7.12 -12.37 -1.22
N LYS A 42 -7.82 -13.31 -0.57
CA LYS A 42 -7.36 -14.71 -0.47
C LYS A 42 -7.24 -15.38 -1.83
N LEU A 43 -8.18 -15.13 -2.75
CA LEU A 43 -8.11 -15.67 -4.11
C LEU A 43 -6.94 -15.05 -4.89
N ILE A 44 -6.75 -13.73 -4.80
CA ILE A 44 -5.63 -13.04 -5.46
C ILE A 44 -4.29 -13.56 -4.93
N MET A 45 -4.12 -13.68 -3.61
CA MET A 45 -2.93 -14.28 -3.00
C MET A 45 -2.67 -15.72 -3.47
N LYS A 46 -3.74 -16.49 -3.71
CA LYS A 46 -3.64 -17.89 -4.11
C LYS A 46 -3.24 -18.05 -5.57
N TYR A 47 -3.80 -17.25 -6.47
CA TYR A 47 -3.69 -17.48 -7.91
C TYR A 47 -2.72 -16.52 -8.62
N CYS A 48 -2.56 -15.28 -8.16
CA CYS A 48 -1.87 -14.22 -8.88
C CYS A 48 -0.47 -13.96 -8.33
N THR A 49 0.55 -14.47 -9.00
CA THR A 49 1.97 -14.38 -8.55
C THR A 49 2.78 -13.30 -9.29
N LYS A 50 2.22 -12.72 -10.35
CA LYS A 50 2.90 -11.77 -11.26
C LYS A 50 2.44 -10.33 -11.08
N ILE A 51 1.84 -9.99 -9.95
CA ILE A 51 1.35 -8.65 -9.67
C ILE A 51 2.52 -7.68 -9.57
N LYS A 52 2.57 -6.71 -10.49
CA LYS A 52 3.55 -5.63 -10.57
C LYS A 52 3.03 -4.35 -9.94
N TYR A 53 1.75 -4.05 -10.12
CA TYR A 53 1.07 -2.92 -9.50
C TYR A 53 0.06 -3.41 -8.47
N PHE A 54 0.19 -2.90 -7.26
CA PHE A 54 -0.75 -3.17 -6.18
C PHE A 54 -1.27 -1.86 -5.57
N ASP A 55 -2.59 -1.72 -5.55
CA ASP A 55 -3.30 -0.69 -4.78
C ASP A 55 -4.09 -1.36 -3.66
N SER A 56 -3.71 -1.07 -2.42
CA SER A 56 -4.33 -1.72 -1.26
C SER A 56 -5.76 -1.29 -0.99
N GLY A 57 -6.17 -0.12 -1.49
CA GLY A 57 -7.31 0.59 -0.92
C GLY A 57 -7.13 0.85 0.57
N ILE A 58 -8.25 0.93 1.31
CA ILE A 58 -8.24 1.08 2.77
C ILE A 58 -7.40 -0.04 3.40
N PRO A 59 -6.42 0.25 4.26
CA PRO A 59 -5.57 -0.80 4.76
C PRO A 59 -6.27 -1.75 5.75
N ASP A 60 -6.46 -3.03 5.40
CA ASP A 60 -6.77 -4.13 6.34
C ASP A 60 -5.44 -4.73 6.82
N ASP A 61 -5.12 -4.50 8.09
CA ASP A 61 -3.73 -4.42 8.56
C ASP A 61 -2.88 -5.65 8.19
N ILE A 62 -3.28 -6.87 8.56
CA ILE A 62 -2.40 -8.05 8.40
C ILE A 62 -2.28 -8.50 6.93
N ASN A 63 -3.35 -8.38 6.15
CA ASN A 63 -3.41 -8.99 4.82
C ASN A 63 -2.49 -8.28 3.82
N ILE A 64 -2.46 -6.95 3.86
CA ILE A 64 -1.65 -6.14 2.93
C ILE A 64 -0.16 -6.43 3.09
N TYR A 65 0.34 -6.48 4.33
CA TYR A 65 1.75 -6.73 4.56
C TYR A 65 2.16 -8.14 4.12
N LEU A 66 1.30 -9.15 4.33
CA LEU A 66 1.53 -10.51 3.86
C LEU A 66 1.56 -10.58 2.33
N PHE A 67 0.65 -9.87 1.65
CA PHE A 67 0.62 -9.84 0.19
C PHE A 67 1.86 -9.20 -0.41
N ILE A 68 2.26 -8.04 0.12
CA ILE A 68 3.47 -7.34 -0.31
C ILE A 68 4.67 -8.26 -0.09
N LYS A 69 4.78 -8.87 1.11
CA LYS A 69 5.86 -9.79 1.48
C LYS A 69 5.96 -11.00 0.54
N ASN A 70 4.83 -11.62 0.22
CA ASN A 70 4.79 -12.80 -0.65
C ASN A 70 5.09 -12.47 -2.12
N ASN A 71 4.87 -11.23 -2.54
CA ASN A 71 5.06 -10.77 -3.92
C ASN A 71 6.23 -9.78 -4.06
N GLN A 72 7.19 -9.79 -3.13
CA GLN A 72 8.32 -8.86 -3.12
C GLN A 72 9.17 -8.90 -4.40
N HIS A 73 9.16 -10.02 -5.13
CA HIS A 73 9.94 -10.17 -6.36
C HIS A 73 9.23 -9.63 -7.61
N SER A 74 7.91 -9.41 -7.55
CA SER A 74 7.09 -8.99 -8.69
C SER A 74 6.58 -7.54 -8.56
N ILE A 75 6.24 -7.11 -7.35
CA ILE A 75 5.72 -5.76 -7.09
C ILE A 75 6.80 -4.71 -7.37
N ASN A 76 6.47 -3.79 -8.28
CA ASN A 76 7.28 -2.63 -8.64
C ASN A 76 6.58 -1.30 -8.32
N TYR A 77 5.25 -1.32 -8.22
CA TYR A 77 4.41 -0.16 -8.00
C TYR A 77 3.44 -0.45 -6.85
N LEU A 78 3.44 0.42 -5.84
CA LEU A 78 2.58 0.29 -4.67
C LEU A 78 1.87 1.60 -4.39
N THR A 79 0.56 1.53 -4.16
CA THR A 79 -0.28 2.65 -3.76
C THR A 79 -1.04 2.26 -2.48
N ILE A 80 -0.96 3.10 -1.46
CA ILE A 80 -1.73 2.98 -0.22
C ILE A 80 -2.33 4.35 0.08
N GLU A 81 -3.66 4.41 0.07
CA GLU A 81 -4.42 5.64 0.24
C GLU A 81 -5.53 5.40 1.27
N ILE A 82 -5.68 6.35 2.18
CA ILE A 82 -6.72 6.35 3.20
C ILE A 82 -7.68 7.53 2.92
N ASP A 83 -8.98 7.31 3.11
CA ASP A 83 -10.00 8.35 2.93
C ASP A 83 -10.17 9.20 4.21
N PHE A 84 -10.80 10.38 4.06
CA PHE A 84 -11.09 11.37 5.09
C PHE A 84 -12.21 10.94 6.04
N HIS A 85 -12.03 9.81 6.73
CA HIS A 85 -12.86 9.44 7.87
C HIS A 85 -12.07 9.56 9.18
N ASP A 86 -12.64 10.26 10.16
CA ASP A 86 -11.97 10.60 11.44
C ASP A 86 -11.46 9.36 12.20
N ASP A 87 -12.05 8.18 11.96
CA ASP A 87 -11.67 6.92 12.59
C ASP A 87 -10.42 6.26 11.96
N CYS A 88 -9.86 6.80 10.87
CA CYS A 88 -8.73 6.20 10.15
C CYS A 88 -7.33 6.62 10.63
N ALA A 89 -7.23 7.46 11.67
CA ALA A 89 -5.95 7.89 12.23
C ALA A 89 -5.10 6.70 12.75
N GLY A 90 -5.74 5.72 13.39
CA GLY A 90 -5.07 4.51 13.86
C GLY A 90 -4.50 3.66 12.72
N LEU A 91 -5.19 3.60 11.58
CA LEU A 91 -4.78 2.82 10.41
C LEU A 91 -3.51 3.40 9.77
N SER A 92 -3.45 4.73 9.63
CA SER A 92 -2.28 5.41 9.04
C SER A 92 -1.01 5.16 9.84
N SER A 93 -1.11 5.21 11.18
CA SER A 93 0.02 4.93 12.08
C SER A 93 0.49 3.48 11.93
N SER A 94 -0.44 2.53 11.93
CA SER A 94 -0.12 1.10 11.75
C SER A 94 0.56 0.82 10.40
N VAL A 95 0.08 1.43 9.32
CA VAL A 95 0.68 1.36 7.98
C VAL A 95 2.14 1.80 8.01
N LEU A 96 2.42 3.00 8.54
CA LEU A 96 3.79 3.53 8.55
C LEU A 96 4.73 2.68 9.41
N GLN A 97 4.27 2.14 10.53
CA GLN A 97 5.10 1.33 11.42
C GLN A 97 5.45 -0.04 10.82
N ASN A 98 4.54 -0.65 10.05
CA ASN A 98 4.70 -2.02 9.54
C ASN A 98 5.20 -2.08 8.09
N LEU A 99 4.76 -1.17 7.22
CA LEU A 99 4.99 -1.25 5.79
C LEU A 99 6.47 -1.33 5.41
N GLY A 100 7.31 -0.50 6.04
CA GLY A 100 8.74 -0.44 5.73
C GLY A 100 9.47 -1.78 5.90
N GLN A 101 8.96 -2.68 6.75
CA GLN A 101 9.57 -3.98 7.03
C GLN A 101 9.30 -5.02 5.95
N VAL A 102 8.24 -4.83 5.15
CA VAL A 102 7.79 -5.78 4.14
C VAL A 102 7.97 -5.28 2.71
N LEU A 103 8.47 -4.05 2.52
CA LEU A 103 8.72 -3.52 1.17
C LEU A 103 9.72 -4.39 0.38
N PRO A 104 9.54 -4.53 -0.94
CA PRO A 104 10.56 -5.05 -1.84
C PRO A 104 11.88 -4.29 -1.72
N SER A 105 13.02 -4.90 -2.06
CA SER A 105 14.32 -4.19 -2.07
C SER A 105 14.39 -3.04 -3.09
N LYS A 106 13.49 -3.05 -4.10
CA LYS A 106 13.39 -2.01 -5.11
C LYS A 106 11.94 -1.76 -5.50
N LEU A 107 11.55 -0.50 -5.58
CA LEU A 107 10.29 -0.02 -6.14
C LEU A 107 10.54 1.02 -7.23
N GLU A 108 9.79 0.94 -8.33
CA GLU A 108 9.72 2.01 -9.33
C GLU A 108 8.80 3.14 -8.85
N TYR A 109 7.79 2.82 -8.04
CA TYR A 109 6.82 3.78 -7.52
C TYR A 109 6.27 3.37 -6.15
N LEU A 110 6.19 4.33 -5.22
CA LEU A 110 5.45 4.22 -3.97
C LEU A 110 4.61 5.48 -3.76
N CYS A 111 3.30 5.33 -3.58
CA CYS A 111 2.39 6.38 -3.17
C CYS A 111 1.81 6.08 -1.79
N LEU A 112 1.97 7.03 -0.87
CA LEU A 112 1.41 6.98 0.48
C LEU A 112 0.58 8.25 0.70
N THR A 113 -0.74 8.12 0.69
CA THR A 113 -1.65 9.22 1.05
C THR A 113 -2.33 8.87 2.37
N LEU A 114 -1.81 9.42 3.46
CA LEU A 114 -2.10 8.97 4.84
C LEU A 114 -2.26 10.17 5.79
N LEU A 115 -2.89 9.93 6.95
CA LEU A 115 -2.97 10.88 8.08
C LEU A 115 -1.92 10.52 9.13
N PHE A 116 -0.81 11.25 9.23
CA PHE A 116 0.31 10.82 10.07
C PHE A 116 0.97 11.94 10.86
N ASN A 117 1.56 11.57 11.99
CA ASN A 117 2.50 12.43 12.70
C ASN A 117 3.94 12.18 12.21
N ILE A 118 4.85 13.08 12.55
CA ILE A 118 6.27 12.99 12.15
C ILE A 118 6.90 11.68 12.65
N SER A 119 6.61 11.27 13.89
CA SER A 119 7.21 10.07 14.50
C SER A 119 6.92 8.78 13.72
N ASP A 120 5.68 8.58 13.26
CA ASP A 120 5.30 7.41 12.47
C ASP A 120 6.02 7.40 11.12
N LEU A 121 6.14 8.57 10.49
CA LEU A 121 6.89 8.69 9.24
C LEU A 121 8.38 8.41 9.45
N GLU A 122 8.98 8.84 10.57
CA GLU A 122 10.37 8.49 10.86
C GLU A 122 10.56 6.97 10.97
N ILE A 123 9.60 6.27 11.61
CA ILE A 123 9.64 4.82 11.77
C ILE A 123 9.58 4.16 10.39
N PHE A 124 8.65 4.59 9.53
CA PHE A 124 8.56 4.11 8.16
C PHE A 124 9.87 4.27 7.40
N LEU A 125 10.48 5.46 7.46
CA LEU A 125 11.72 5.77 6.75
C LEU A 125 12.92 4.97 7.28
N LYS A 126 12.99 4.73 8.60
CA LYS A 126 14.00 3.87 9.23
C LYS A 126 13.83 2.42 8.79
N ASN A 127 12.60 1.91 8.79
CA ASN A 127 12.29 0.52 8.44
C ASN A 127 12.50 0.25 6.94
N SER A 128 12.25 1.24 6.08
CA SER A 128 12.41 1.13 4.63
C SER A 128 13.83 1.42 4.12
N GLN A 129 14.83 1.60 4.98
CA GLN A 129 16.21 1.97 4.60
C GLN A 129 16.89 1.03 3.60
N ASN A 130 16.46 -0.23 3.54
CA ASN A 130 16.98 -1.25 2.62
C ASN A 130 16.26 -1.29 1.27
N THR A 131 15.23 -0.45 1.09
CA THR A 131 14.45 -0.34 -0.14
C THR A 131 14.94 0.85 -0.95
N PHE A 132 15.23 0.63 -2.23
CA PHE A 132 15.41 1.72 -3.19
C PHE A 132 14.06 2.09 -3.81
N ILE A 133 13.68 3.36 -3.79
CA ILE A 133 12.42 3.84 -4.36
C ILE A 133 12.73 4.87 -5.44
N LYS A 134 12.38 4.58 -6.69
CA LYS A 134 12.63 5.54 -7.77
C LYS A 134 11.73 6.78 -7.66
N LYS A 135 10.42 6.60 -7.46
CA LYS A 135 9.48 7.70 -7.24
C LYS A 135 8.67 7.47 -5.97
N LEU A 136 8.80 8.37 -5.02
CA LEU A 136 8.05 8.37 -3.77
C LEU A 136 7.11 9.58 -3.74
N ILE A 137 5.82 9.32 -3.54
CA ILE A 137 4.81 10.34 -3.26
C ILE A 137 4.35 10.17 -1.81
N ILE A 138 4.41 11.27 -1.04
CA ILE A 138 3.86 11.31 0.32
C ILE A 138 2.79 12.40 0.35
N GLY A 139 1.52 12.00 0.32
CA GLY A 139 0.39 12.89 0.56
C GLY A 139 0.04 12.89 2.05
N HIS A 140 0.04 14.07 2.68
CA HIS A 140 -0.45 14.23 4.05
C HIS A 140 -1.88 14.80 4.04
N ILE A 141 -2.81 14.08 4.65
CA ILE A 141 -4.26 14.35 4.56
C ILE A 141 -4.71 15.55 5.45
N MET A 142 -3.88 16.07 6.38
CA MET A 142 -4.31 17.19 7.23
C MET A 142 -4.52 18.52 6.49
N GLN A 143 -5.53 19.28 6.96
CA GLN A 143 -5.87 20.62 6.46
C GLN A 143 -4.80 21.69 6.78
N ILE A 144 -3.92 21.45 7.76
CA ILE A 144 -2.90 22.43 8.16
C ILE A 144 -1.56 22.01 7.56
N LYS A 145 -1.04 22.84 6.64
CA LYS A 145 0.34 22.74 6.17
C LYS A 145 1.28 23.00 7.35
N ASP A 146 1.74 21.93 7.99
CA ASP A 146 2.86 22.02 8.91
C ASP A 146 4.15 22.05 8.07
N GLU A 147 4.66 23.25 7.82
CA GLU A 147 5.91 23.47 7.06
C GLU A 147 7.08 22.67 7.64
N ASN A 148 7.05 22.35 8.94
CA ASN A 148 8.07 21.55 9.60
C ASN A 148 8.09 20.11 9.10
N ILE A 149 6.92 19.52 8.79
CA ILE A 149 6.81 18.15 8.25
C ILE A 149 7.47 18.10 6.87
N LEU A 150 7.16 19.06 5.99
CA LEU A 150 7.73 19.11 4.64
C LEU A 150 9.26 19.20 4.66
N LEU A 151 9.80 20.08 5.52
CA LEU A 151 11.24 20.23 5.68
C LEU A 151 11.89 18.95 6.20
N TYR A 152 11.28 18.31 7.20
CA TYR A 152 11.75 17.06 7.77
C TYR A 152 11.83 15.93 6.72
N ILE A 153 10.75 15.72 5.98
CA ILE A 153 10.65 14.69 4.93
C ILE A 153 11.76 14.88 3.89
N LYS A 154 11.89 16.12 3.41
CA LYS A 154 12.88 16.48 2.40
C LYS A 154 14.29 16.21 2.90
N GLU A 155 14.63 16.67 4.11
CA GLU A 155 15.96 16.44 4.68
C GLU A 155 16.29 14.96 4.86
N TYR A 156 15.37 14.19 5.47
CA TYR A 156 15.63 12.79 5.77
C TYR A 156 15.80 11.95 4.50
N ILE A 157 14.88 12.12 3.54
CA ILE A 157 14.85 11.34 2.30
C ILE A 157 16.05 11.69 1.41
N MET A 158 16.39 12.98 1.27
CA MET A 158 17.53 13.39 0.45
C MET A 158 18.87 12.92 1.04
N LYS A 159 19.05 12.92 2.37
CA LYS A 159 20.30 12.48 3.02
C LYS A 159 20.61 11.00 2.79
N LYS A 160 19.61 10.15 2.55
CA LYS A 160 19.78 8.70 2.44
C LYS A 160 20.03 8.21 1.01
N GLU A 161 19.82 9.05 -0.01
CA GLU A 161 19.99 8.72 -1.44
C GLU A 161 19.24 7.46 -1.92
N LYS A 162 18.25 6.99 -1.15
CA LYS A 162 17.41 5.83 -1.50
C LYS A 162 16.19 6.19 -2.34
N VAL A 163 15.89 7.48 -2.46
CA VAL A 163 14.78 8.00 -3.25
C VAL A 163 15.31 8.87 -4.38
N LYS A 164 14.93 8.56 -5.63
CA LYS A 164 15.40 9.35 -6.79
C LYS A 164 14.53 10.57 -7.06
N TYR A 165 13.21 10.42 -6.95
CA TYR A 165 12.23 11.50 -7.15
C TYR A 165 11.25 11.51 -5.99
N LEU A 166 11.08 12.66 -5.36
CA LEU A 166 10.18 12.88 -4.24
C LEU A 166 9.11 13.90 -4.63
N ALA A 167 7.84 13.58 -4.40
CA ALA A 167 6.71 14.51 -4.44
C ALA A 167 6.02 14.50 -3.07
N ILE A 168 5.65 15.68 -2.58
CA ILE A 168 4.96 15.91 -1.31
C ILE A 168 3.84 16.90 -1.56
#